data_AF-A0A0Q3Q947-F1
#
_entry.id   AF-A0A0Q3Q947-F1
#
_cell.length_a   1.000
_cell.length_b   1.000
_cell.length_c   1.000
_cell.angle_alpha   90.00
_cell.angle_beta   90.00
_cell.angle_gamma   90.00
#
_symmetry.space_group_name_H-M   'P 1'
#
loop_
_entity.id
_entity.type
_entity.pdbx_description
1 polymer ?
#
loop_
_entity_poly.entity_id
_entity_poly.type
_entity_poly.pdbx_seq_one_letter_code
_entity_poly.pdbx_strand_id
1 'polypeptide(L)'
;MEAKQRARHGEERRPSAAADGEEYDPWTAWLYKPHTISVLLVGACLLIWASGALDPEGAAAHSSVTSIKRGVWAMIAVFLAYCTLQAPSTILIRPHPAVWRLVHGLAIVYLVALTFLLFQNRDDARQFMKQLHPDLGVELPERSYGADCRLYVPENPKNKFINIYETLFDEFVVAHILGWWGKAVMIRNQLLLWVLSIGFELMELTFRHMLPNFNECWWDSIILDILICNWFGIWAGMHTVRYFDGKTYEWVGLSRQPSIMGK
;
A
#
# COMPACT_ATOMS: atom_id res chain seq x y z
N MET A 1 -28.85 70.03 -31.89
CA MET A 1 -27.66 69.43 -32.54
C MET A 1 -27.59 67.98 -32.07
N GLU A 2 -28.13 67.08 -32.89
CA GLU A 2 -27.98 65.64 -32.71
C GLU A 2 -26.57 65.24 -33.17
N ALA A 3 -25.87 64.43 -32.38
CA ALA A 3 -24.65 63.77 -32.80
C ALA A 3 -24.77 62.26 -32.55
N LYS A 4 -24.66 61.56 -33.67
CA LYS A 4 -25.02 60.18 -33.93
C LYS A 4 -23.88 59.23 -33.55
N GLN A 5 -24.25 58.15 -32.86
CA GLN A 5 -23.60 56.84 -32.71
C GLN A 5 -22.52 56.50 -33.76
N ARG A 6 -21.35 56.05 -33.29
CA ARG A 6 -20.48 55.08 -33.99
C ARG A 6 -19.93 54.07 -32.99
N ALA A 7 -20.51 52.87 -33.00
CA ALA A 7 -19.99 51.71 -32.30
C ALA A 7 -18.72 51.19 -33.01
N ARG A 8 -17.63 51.00 -32.28
CA ARG A 8 -16.51 50.15 -32.72
C ARG A 8 -16.69 48.78 -32.08
N HIS A 9 -17.02 47.79 -32.91
CA HIS A 9 -16.94 46.38 -32.56
C HIS A 9 -15.46 46.04 -32.32
N GLY A 10 -15.08 45.88 -31.05
CA GLY A 10 -13.89 45.16 -30.65
C GLY A 10 -14.24 43.68 -30.61
N GLU A 11 -13.66 42.91 -31.52
CA GLU A 11 -13.77 41.46 -31.59
C GLU A 11 -13.05 40.86 -30.39
N GLU A 12 -13.80 40.64 -29.30
CA GLU A 12 -13.32 39.96 -28.10
C GLU A 12 -13.12 38.49 -28.44
N ARG A 13 -11.89 38.17 -28.87
CA ARG A 13 -11.42 36.82 -29.15
C ARG A 13 -11.51 36.01 -27.85
N ARG A 14 -12.64 35.32 -27.64
CA ARG A 14 -12.81 34.31 -26.59
C ARG A 14 -11.57 33.41 -26.61
N PRO A 15 -10.87 33.20 -25.49
CA PRO A 15 -9.92 32.12 -25.43
C PRO A 15 -10.70 30.84 -25.71
N SER A 16 -10.34 30.19 -26.81
CA SER A 16 -10.69 28.79 -27.07
C SER A 16 -10.48 28.04 -25.76
N ALA A 17 -11.49 27.27 -25.35
CA ALA A 17 -11.36 26.30 -24.27
C ALA A 17 -10.22 25.36 -24.65
N ALA A 18 -9.01 25.74 -24.24
CA ALA A 18 -7.88 24.84 -24.17
C ALA A 18 -8.36 23.74 -23.23
N ALA A 19 -8.55 22.55 -23.80
CA ALA A 19 -8.61 21.35 -23.02
C ALA A 19 -7.45 21.43 -22.03
N ASP A 20 -7.74 21.29 -20.74
CA ASP A 20 -6.77 21.00 -19.69
C ASP A 20 -6.14 19.64 -20.00
N GLY A 21 -5.36 19.57 -21.07
CA GLY A 21 -4.51 18.45 -21.40
C GLY A 21 -3.28 18.63 -20.55
N GLU A 22 -3.19 17.85 -19.46
CA GLU A 22 -1.89 17.59 -18.86
C GLU A 22 -0.93 17.20 -20.00
N GLU A 23 0.06 18.04 -20.27
CA GLU A 23 1.03 17.84 -21.35
C GLU A 23 1.93 16.67 -20.94
N TYR A 24 1.51 15.45 -21.29
CA TYR A 24 2.31 14.24 -21.06
C TYR A 24 3.52 14.24 -22.00
N ASP A 25 4.67 13.78 -21.49
CA ASP A 25 5.86 13.61 -22.32
C ASP A 25 5.54 12.73 -23.55
N PRO A 26 5.90 13.13 -24.78
CA PRO A 26 5.54 12.41 -26.00
C PRO A 26 5.93 10.92 -26.01
N TRP A 27 7.01 10.53 -25.31
CA TRP A 27 7.44 9.14 -25.19
C TRP A 27 6.60 8.32 -24.21
N THR A 28 5.89 8.98 -23.29
CA THR A 28 5.00 8.33 -22.29
C THR A 28 3.52 8.54 -22.59
N ALA A 29 3.16 9.46 -23.49
CA ALA A 29 1.78 9.80 -23.82
C ALA A 29 0.94 8.60 -24.31
N TRP A 30 1.57 7.59 -24.91
CA TRP A 30 0.89 6.35 -25.32
C TRP A 30 0.39 5.54 -24.12
N LEU A 31 1.04 5.63 -22.95
CA LEU A 31 0.67 4.91 -21.73
C LEU A 31 -0.65 5.44 -21.12
N TYR A 32 -0.94 6.73 -21.36
CA TYR A 32 -2.14 7.40 -20.89
C TYR A 32 -3.32 7.26 -21.85
N LYS A 33 -3.13 6.68 -23.05
CA LYS A 33 -4.22 6.39 -23.98
C LYS A 33 -4.90 5.07 -23.59
N PRO A 34 -6.24 5.05 -23.41
CA PRO A 34 -6.94 3.83 -23.02
C PRO A 34 -6.99 2.84 -24.20
N HIS A 35 -6.27 1.72 -24.07
CA HIS A 35 -6.28 0.61 -25.03
C HIS A 35 -7.21 -0.54 -24.60
N THR A 36 -8.35 -0.21 -23.97
CA THR A 36 -9.22 -1.16 -23.28
C THR A 36 -9.64 -2.35 -24.15
N ILE A 37 -10.07 -2.12 -25.39
CA ILE A 37 -10.53 -3.21 -26.29
C ILE A 37 -9.37 -4.16 -26.63
N SER A 38 -8.21 -3.62 -27.00
CA SER A 38 -7.02 -4.43 -27.32
C SER A 38 -6.56 -5.25 -26.12
N VAL A 39 -6.55 -4.65 -24.93
CA VAL A 39 -6.17 -5.35 -23.68
C VAL A 39 -7.17 -6.45 -23.33
N LEU A 40 -8.47 -6.21 -23.51
CA LEU A 40 -9.50 -7.23 -23.27
C LEU A 40 -9.39 -8.40 -24.25
N LEU A 41 -9.12 -8.14 -25.53
CA LEU A 41 -8.93 -9.19 -26.54
C LEU A 41 -7.71 -10.06 -26.24
N VAL A 42 -6.58 -9.44 -25.93
CA VAL A 42 -5.36 -10.16 -25.54
C VAL A 42 -5.59 -10.94 -24.24
N GLY A 43 -6.25 -10.33 -23.25
CA GLY A 43 -6.62 -10.98 -22.00
C GLY A 43 -7.52 -12.20 -22.21
N ALA A 44 -8.53 -12.12 -23.08
CA ALA A 44 -9.39 -13.24 -23.40
C ALA A 44 -8.61 -14.39 -24.07
N CYS A 45 -7.71 -14.08 -25.02
CA CYS A 45 -6.86 -15.09 -25.65
C CYS A 45 -5.94 -15.78 -24.64
N LEU A 46 -5.32 -15.01 -23.74
CA LEU A 46 -4.49 -15.52 -22.66
C LEU A 46 -5.27 -16.40 -21.69
N LEU A 47 -6.51 -16.05 -21.35
CA LEU A 47 -7.39 -16.86 -20.50
C LEU A 47 -7.76 -18.19 -21.16
N ILE A 48 -8.12 -18.17 -22.45
CA ILE A 48 -8.43 -19.40 -23.20
C ILE A 48 -7.21 -20.34 -23.19
N TRP A 49 -6.04 -19.80 -23.48
CA TRP A 49 -4.79 -20.57 -23.43
C TRP A 49 -4.49 -21.08 -22.01
N ALA A 50 -4.52 -20.21 -21.01
CA ALA A 50 -4.20 -20.55 -19.62
C ALA A 50 -5.23 -21.48 -18.96
N SER A 51 -6.47 -21.54 -19.47
CA SER A 51 -7.50 -22.46 -18.98
C SER A 51 -7.23 -23.93 -19.37
N GLY A 52 -6.41 -24.18 -20.39
CA GLY A 52 -6.23 -25.52 -20.97
C GLY A 52 -7.40 -25.96 -21.85
N ALA A 53 -8.35 -25.08 -22.20
CA ALA A 53 -9.48 -25.41 -23.07
C ALA A 53 -9.07 -25.91 -24.47
N LEU A 54 -7.86 -25.58 -24.92
CA LEU A 54 -7.29 -26.00 -26.20
C LEU A 54 -6.41 -27.26 -26.09
N ASP A 55 -6.14 -27.75 -24.88
CA ASP A 55 -5.35 -28.97 -24.61
C ASP A 55 -6.05 -29.82 -23.53
N PRO A 56 -7.12 -30.55 -23.91
CA PRO A 56 -7.92 -31.32 -22.96
C PRO A 56 -7.14 -32.50 -22.33
N GLU A 57 -6.12 -33.03 -23.02
CA GLU A 57 -5.29 -34.12 -22.51
C GLU A 57 -4.35 -33.63 -21.40
N GLY A 58 -3.68 -32.49 -21.60
CA GLY A 58 -2.89 -31.82 -20.56
C GLY A 58 -3.75 -31.33 -19.39
N ALA A 59 -4.97 -30.85 -19.67
CA ALA A 59 -5.91 -30.41 -18.65
C ALA A 59 -6.37 -31.57 -17.73
N ALA A 60 -6.60 -32.76 -18.29
CA ALA A 60 -7.00 -33.95 -17.54
C ALA A 60 -5.91 -34.51 -16.63
N ALA A 61 -4.64 -34.18 -16.89
CA ALA A 61 -3.51 -34.60 -16.06
C ALA A 61 -3.41 -33.84 -14.73
N HIS A 62 -4.11 -32.71 -14.57
CA HIS A 62 -4.06 -31.92 -13.34
C HIS A 62 -4.96 -32.50 -12.24
N SER A 63 -4.43 -32.52 -11.01
CA SER A 63 -5.26 -32.80 -9.84
C SER A 63 -6.37 -31.76 -9.66
N SER A 64 -7.48 -32.13 -9.04
CA SER A 64 -8.59 -31.21 -8.73
C SER A 64 -8.12 -29.96 -7.97
N VAL A 65 -7.19 -30.13 -7.02
CA VAL A 65 -6.61 -29.03 -6.23
C VAL A 65 -5.82 -28.08 -7.12
N THR A 66 -5.02 -28.60 -8.05
CA THR A 66 -4.24 -27.78 -9.00
C THR A 66 -5.16 -26.96 -9.90
N SER A 67 -6.24 -27.57 -10.40
CA SER A 67 -7.23 -26.89 -11.24
C SER A 67 -7.96 -25.79 -10.48
N ILE A 68 -8.35 -26.03 -9.22
CA ILE A 68 -8.94 -25.01 -8.34
C ILE A 68 -7.96 -23.85 -8.13
N LYS A 69 -6.69 -24.12 -7.79
CA LYS A 69 -5.68 -23.07 -7.58
C LYS A 69 -5.49 -22.20 -8.82
N ARG A 70 -5.40 -22.82 -10.01
CA ARG A 70 -5.30 -22.09 -11.28
C ARG A 70 -6.53 -21.23 -11.54
N GLY A 71 -7.73 -21.77 -11.29
CA GLY A 71 -8.98 -21.03 -11.42
C GLY A 71 -9.05 -19.81 -10.51
N VAL A 72 -8.67 -19.95 -9.23
CA VAL A 72 -8.62 -18.83 -8.28
C VAL A 72 -7.62 -17.76 -8.71
N TRP A 73 -6.41 -18.14 -9.13
CA TRP A 73 -5.42 -17.20 -9.66
C TRP A 73 -5.91 -16.48 -10.91
N ALA A 74 -6.58 -17.18 -11.82
CA ALA A 74 -7.19 -16.58 -13.00
C ALA A 74 -8.31 -15.58 -12.64
N MET A 75 -9.18 -15.93 -11.69
CA MET A 75 -10.23 -15.02 -11.18
C MET A 75 -9.63 -13.74 -10.60
N ILE A 76 -8.59 -13.86 -9.77
CA ILE A 76 -7.88 -12.72 -9.20
C ILE A 76 -7.25 -11.87 -10.32
N ALA A 77 -6.56 -12.49 -11.27
CA ALA A 77 -5.93 -11.77 -12.38
C ALA A 77 -6.94 -10.99 -13.23
N VAL A 78 -8.10 -11.59 -13.55
CA VAL A 78 -9.19 -10.92 -14.28
C VAL A 78 -9.75 -9.75 -13.48
N PHE A 79 -9.99 -9.95 -12.18
CA PHE A 79 -10.48 -8.89 -11.31
C PHE A 79 -9.48 -7.71 -11.23
N LEU A 80 -8.19 -8.00 -11.06
CA LEU A 80 -7.15 -6.97 -11.03
C LEU A 80 -7.01 -6.25 -12.37
N ALA A 81 -7.13 -6.95 -13.50
CA ALA A 81 -7.16 -6.34 -14.82
C ALA A 81 -8.37 -5.41 -14.97
N TYR A 82 -9.55 -5.85 -14.53
CA TYR A 82 -10.76 -5.02 -14.52
C TYR A 82 -10.57 -3.76 -13.66
N CYS A 83 -10.06 -3.89 -12.42
CA CYS A 83 -9.77 -2.74 -11.56
C CYS A 83 -8.80 -1.78 -12.24
N THR A 84 -7.72 -2.28 -12.83
CA THR A 84 -6.72 -1.45 -13.50
C THR A 84 -7.32 -0.63 -14.65
N LEU A 85 -8.22 -1.24 -15.44
CA LEU A 85 -8.84 -0.61 -16.60
C LEU A 85 -10.00 0.34 -16.23
N GLN A 86 -10.86 -0.06 -15.29
CA GLN A 86 -12.17 0.56 -15.08
C GLN A 86 -12.34 1.22 -13.71
N ALA A 87 -11.49 0.94 -12.72
CA ALA A 87 -11.65 1.57 -11.41
C ALA A 87 -11.46 3.09 -11.52
N PRO A 88 -12.22 3.88 -10.75
CA PRO A 88 -12.01 5.33 -10.71
C PRO A 88 -10.60 5.64 -10.22
N SER A 89 -10.02 6.72 -10.73
CA SER A 89 -8.73 7.21 -10.23
C SER A 89 -8.87 7.61 -8.76
N THR A 90 -7.96 7.14 -7.92
CA THR A 90 -7.90 7.56 -6.51
C THR A 90 -7.21 8.93 -6.40
N ILE A 91 -7.13 9.47 -5.18
CA ILE A 91 -6.40 10.72 -4.89
C ILE A 91 -4.91 10.62 -5.29
N LEU A 92 -4.38 9.40 -5.37
CA LEU A 92 -3.02 9.10 -5.77
C LEU A 92 -2.97 8.92 -7.30
N ILE A 93 -2.34 9.88 -7.99
CA ILE A 93 -2.31 9.95 -9.46
C ILE A 93 -0.93 9.57 -10.01
N ARG A 94 0.15 9.78 -9.23
CA ARG A 94 1.55 9.55 -9.67
C ARG A 94 2.16 8.31 -9.00
N PRO A 95 2.95 7.47 -9.71
CA PRO A 95 3.53 7.72 -11.03
C PRO A 95 2.54 7.53 -12.20
N HIS A 96 1.55 6.64 -12.08
CA HIS A 96 0.50 6.46 -13.08
C HIS A 96 -0.82 6.03 -12.42
N PRO A 97 -2.00 6.50 -12.88
CA PRO A 97 -3.29 6.13 -12.29
C PRO A 97 -3.55 4.62 -12.27
N ALA A 98 -3.12 3.89 -13.32
CA ALA A 98 -3.26 2.43 -13.41
C ALA A 98 -2.57 1.69 -12.25
N VAL A 99 -1.42 2.19 -11.76
CA VAL A 99 -0.71 1.58 -10.63
C VAL A 99 -1.59 1.65 -9.38
N TRP A 100 -2.19 2.81 -9.12
CA TRP A 100 -3.04 2.97 -7.94
C TRP A 100 -4.37 2.25 -8.04
N ARG A 101 -4.92 2.11 -9.25
CA ARG A 101 -6.08 1.26 -9.51
C ARG A 101 -5.78 -0.22 -9.28
N LEU A 102 -4.59 -0.68 -9.67
CA LEU A 102 -4.12 -2.03 -9.37
C LEU A 102 -3.93 -2.24 -7.87
N VAL A 103 -3.26 -1.31 -7.18
CA VAL A 103 -3.09 -1.34 -5.71
C VAL A 103 -4.43 -1.38 -5.00
N HIS A 104 -5.41 -0.60 -5.45
CA HIS A 104 -6.77 -0.63 -4.92
C HIS A 104 -7.44 -1.99 -5.15
N GLY A 105 -7.31 -2.57 -6.34
CA GLY A 105 -7.78 -3.94 -6.62
C GLY A 105 -7.14 -4.98 -5.70
N LEU A 106 -5.82 -4.91 -5.49
CA LEU A 106 -5.10 -5.77 -4.55
C LEU A 106 -5.61 -5.60 -3.11
N ALA A 107 -5.87 -4.37 -2.68
CA ALA A 107 -6.43 -4.10 -1.36
C ALA A 107 -7.84 -4.70 -1.18
N ILE A 108 -8.69 -4.69 -2.22
CA ILE A 108 -10.00 -5.35 -2.19
C ILE A 108 -9.85 -6.87 -2.10
N VAL A 109 -8.98 -7.47 -2.92
CA VAL A 109 -8.70 -8.93 -2.87
C VAL A 109 -8.22 -9.32 -1.47
N TYR A 110 -7.30 -8.54 -0.91
CA TYR A 110 -6.81 -8.74 0.45
C TYR A 110 -7.93 -8.63 1.49
N LEU A 111 -8.79 -7.61 1.39
CA LEU A 111 -9.93 -7.44 2.30
C LEU A 111 -10.91 -8.62 2.22
N VAL A 112 -11.24 -9.11 1.02
CA VAL A 112 -12.10 -10.29 0.83
C VAL A 112 -11.44 -11.53 1.42
N ALA A 113 -10.12 -11.71 1.23
CA ALA A 113 -9.38 -12.82 1.83
C ALA A 113 -9.36 -12.74 3.37
N LEU A 114 -9.14 -11.56 3.94
CA LEU A 114 -9.24 -11.33 5.38
C LEU A 114 -10.65 -11.62 5.91
N THR A 115 -11.68 -11.21 5.17
CA THR A 115 -13.07 -11.48 5.55
C THR A 115 -13.34 -12.99 5.54
N PHE A 116 -12.81 -13.72 4.57
CA PHE A 116 -12.86 -15.18 4.57
C PHE A 116 -12.14 -15.79 5.78
N LEU A 117 -10.90 -15.35 6.06
CA LEU A 117 -10.11 -15.83 7.19
C LEU A 117 -10.76 -15.53 8.54
N LEU A 118 -11.52 -14.43 8.64
CA LEU A 118 -12.26 -14.05 9.85
C LEU A 118 -13.29 -15.10 10.27
N PHE A 119 -13.84 -15.87 9.32
CA PHE A 119 -14.79 -16.96 9.59
C PHE A 119 -14.11 -18.32 9.82
N GLN A 120 -12.78 -18.41 9.70
CA GLN A 120 -12.04 -19.65 9.94
C GLN A 120 -11.59 -19.75 11.40
N ASN A 121 -11.51 -20.97 11.92
CA ASN A 121 -10.83 -21.22 13.19
C ASN A 121 -9.31 -21.03 13.04
N ARG A 122 -8.58 -20.80 14.14
CA ARG A 122 -7.11 -20.61 14.13
C ARG A 122 -6.39 -21.75 13.40
N ASP A 123 -6.76 -22.99 13.66
CA ASP A 123 -6.10 -24.15 13.06
C ASP A 123 -6.45 -24.32 11.58
N ASP A 124 -7.72 -24.11 11.21
CA ASP A 124 -8.19 -24.19 9.82
C ASP A 124 -7.55 -23.08 8.97
N ALA A 125 -7.51 -21.84 9.49
CA ALA A 125 -6.84 -20.70 8.87
C ALA A 125 -5.35 -20.99 8.64
N ARG A 126 -4.67 -21.56 9.66
CA ARG A 126 -3.27 -21.95 9.56
C ARG A 126 -3.07 -23.03 8.48
N GLN A 127 -3.88 -24.08 8.45
CA GLN A 127 -3.78 -25.10 7.40
C GLN A 127 -4.12 -24.54 6.02
N PHE A 128 -5.06 -23.58 5.93
CA PHE A 128 -5.38 -22.90 4.67
C PHE A 128 -4.17 -22.18 4.07
N MET A 129 -3.28 -21.61 4.90
CA MET A 129 -2.05 -20.95 4.41
C MET A 129 -1.14 -21.87 3.59
N LYS A 130 -1.21 -23.20 3.76
CA LYS A 130 -0.49 -24.18 2.90
C LYS A 130 -0.91 -24.12 1.44
N GLN A 131 -2.09 -23.59 1.16
CA GLN A 131 -2.54 -23.41 -0.22
C GLN A 131 -1.73 -22.33 -0.93
N LEU A 132 -1.21 -21.34 -0.19
CA LEU A 132 -0.38 -20.26 -0.70
C LEU A 132 1.09 -20.67 -0.82
N HIS A 133 1.67 -21.30 0.19
CA HIS A 133 3.05 -21.79 0.19
C HIS A 133 3.18 -23.09 1.00
N PRO A 134 3.90 -24.11 0.51
CA PRO A 134 3.98 -25.42 1.18
C PRO A 134 4.58 -25.36 2.59
N ASP A 135 5.51 -24.45 2.85
CA ASP A 135 6.19 -24.32 4.15
C ASP A 135 5.33 -23.64 5.24
N LEU A 136 4.13 -23.17 4.89
CA LEU A 136 3.20 -22.55 5.83
C LEU A 136 2.41 -23.61 6.61
N GLY A 137 1.55 -23.14 7.52
CA GLY A 137 0.63 -23.98 8.27
C GLY A 137 1.24 -24.72 9.46
N VAL A 138 2.41 -24.25 9.90
CA VAL A 138 3.03 -24.58 11.18
C VAL A 138 2.76 -23.47 12.19
N GLU A 139 2.78 -23.81 13.48
CA GLU A 139 2.70 -22.80 14.53
C GLU A 139 4.03 -22.05 14.60
N LEU A 140 3.96 -20.72 14.45
CA LEU A 140 5.11 -19.85 14.62
C LEU A 140 5.35 -19.64 16.11
N PRO A 141 6.60 -19.70 16.59
CA PRO A 141 6.89 -19.41 17.99
C PRO A 141 6.53 -17.95 18.28
N GLU A 142 5.61 -17.73 19.21
CA GLU A 142 5.31 -16.40 19.74
C GLU A 142 6.48 -15.97 20.63
N ARG A 143 7.13 -14.85 20.31
CA ARG A 143 8.27 -14.32 21.06
C ARG A 143 7.77 -13.21 21.99
N SER A 144 8.25 -13.19 23.23
CA SER A 144 8.05 -12.04 24.10
C SER A 144 9.36 -11.28 24.26
N TYR A 145 9.43 -10.09 23.68
CA TYR A 145 10.61 -9.22 23.70
C TYR A 145 10.84 -8.59 25.08
N GLY A 146 9.77 -8.43 25.86
CA GLY A 146 9.73 -7.83 27.19
C GLY A 146 9.97 -8.80 28.34
N ALA A 147 10.48 -10.01 28.08
CA ALA A 147 10.76 -11.00 29.13
C ALA A 147 11.96 -10.62 30.02
N ASP A 148 13.01 -10.01 29.46
CA ASP A 148 14.15 -9.48 30.19
C ASP A 148 14.59 -8.13 29.58
N CYS A 149 14.23 -7.04 30.25
CA CYS A 149 14.53 -5.69 29.77
C CYS A 149 15.87 -5.11 30.24
N ARG A 150 16.76 -5.95 30.79
CA ARG A 150 18.11 -5.50 31.17
C ARG A 150 18.92 -5.22 29.92
N LEU A 151 19.49 -4.02 29.85
CA LEU A 151 20.42 -3.63 28.79
C LEU A 151 21.73 -4.43 28.86
N TYR A 152 22.17 -4.77 30.07
CA TYR A 152 23.41 -5.50 30.33
C TYR A 152 23.11 -6.75 31.16
N VAL A 153 23.40 -7.91 30.58
CA VAL A 153 23.20 -9.25 31.14
C VAL A 153 24.57 -9.93 31.25
N PRO A 154 25.30 -9.71 32.36
CA PRO A 154 26.65 -10.27 32.53
C PRO A 154 26.65 -11.79 32.66
N GLU A 155 25.50 -12.39 32.99
CA GLU A 155 25.34 -13.84 33.11
C GLU A 155 25.35 -14.57 31.75
N ASN A 156 25.14 -13.85 30.65
CA ASN A 156 25.08 -14.47 29.32
C ASN A 156 26.50 -14.73 28.78
N PRO A 157 26.85 -15.99 28.45
CA PRO A 157 28.20 -16.34 28.02
C PRO A 157 28.55 -15.91 26.58
N LYS A 158 27.55 -15.58 25.75
CA LYS A 158 27.76 -15.21 24.33
C LYS A 158 27.89 -13.71 24.14
N ASN A 159 26.96 -12.94 24.68
CA ASN A 159 26.93 -11.49 24.56
C ASN A 159 26.35 -10.87 25.82
N LYS A 160 27.08 -9.93 26.42
CA LYS A 160 26.63 -9.21 27.63
C LYS A 160 25.51 -8.21 27.33
N PHE A 161 25.30 -7.84 26.06
CA PHE A 161 24.22 -6.98 25.59
C PHE A 161 23.26 -7.76 24.68
N ILE A 162 23.00 -9.03 25.02
CA ILE A 162 22.23 -9.95 24.17
C ILE A 162 20.85 -9.39 23.79
N ASN A 163 20.11 -8.81 24.75
CA ASN A 163 18.77 -8.28 24.52
C ASN A 163 18.79 -7.14 23.50
N ILE A 164 19.76 -6.22 23.60
CA ILE A 164 19.93 -5.13 22.64
C ILE A 164 20.28 -5.68 21.25
N TYR A 165 21.20 -6.65 21.20
CA TYR A 165 21.66 -7.21 19.93
C TYR A 165 20.54 -7.96 19.20
N GLU A 166 19.77 -8.79 19.91
CA GLU A 166 18.66 -9.54 19.32
C GLU A 166 17.56 -8.61 18.83
N THR A 167 17.21 -7.56 19.58
CA THR A 167 16.22 -6.55 19.15
C THR A 167 16.70 -5.74 17.94
N LEU A 168 17.96 -5.27 17.93
CA LEU A 168 18.48 -4.42 16.84
C LEU A 168 18.57 -5.14 15.48
N PHE A 169 18.74 -6.47 15.49
CA PHE A 169 18.85 -7.28 14.28
C PHE A 169 17.59 -8.08 13.97
N ASP A 170 16.46 -7.70 14.58
CA ASP A 170 15.15 -8.24 14.28
C ASP A 170 14.56 -7.61 13.00
N GLU A 171 13.73 -8.36 12.27
CA GLU A 171 12.98 -7.88 11.11
C GLU A 171 12.11 -6.65 11.41
N PHE A 172 11.66 -6.48 12.66
CA PHE A 172 10.79 -5.38 13.07
C PHE A 172 11.46 -4.00 12.97
N VAL A 173 12.79 -3.91 13.15
CA VAL A 173 13.54 -2.64 12.97
C VAL A 173 13.42 -2.13 11.53
N VAL A 174 13.59 -3.03 10.56
CA VAL A 174 13.45 -2.69 9.13
C VAL A 174 11.99 -2.37 8.81
N ALA A 175 11.05 -3.12 9.37
CA ALA A 175 9.62 -2.88 9.20
C ALA A 175 9.20 -1.50 9.72
N HIS A 176 9.72 -1.06 10.88
CA HIS A 176 9.50 0.27 11.42
C HIS A 176 10.04 1.35 10.50
N ILE A 177 11.32 1.27 10.11
CA ILE A 177 11.95 2.28 9.24
C ILE A 177 11.20 2.41 7.90
N LEU A 178 10.97 1.29 7.21
CA LEU A 178 10.29 1.30 5.91
C LEU A 178 8.80 1.66 6.03
N GLY A 179 8.14 1.20 7.09
CA GLY A 179 6.75 1.51 7.38
C GLY A 179 6.53 3.00 7.61
N TRP A 180 7.39 3.64 8.40
CA TRP A 180 7.33 5.07 8.67
C TRP A 180 7.79 5.92 7.49
N TRP A 181 8.76 5.46 6.72
CA TRP A 181 9.10 6.05 5.43
C TRP A 181 7.89 6.08 4.48
N GLY A 182 7.21 4.95 4.31
CA GLY A 182 6.03 4.85 3.46
C GLY A 182 4.88 5.73 3.95
N LYS A 183 4.58 5.71 5.25
CA LYS A 183 3.58 6.61 5.87
C LYS A 183 3.94 8.08 5.65
N ALA A 184 5.21 8.45 5.75
CA ALA A 184 5.66 9.81 5.53
C ALA A 184 5.49 10.29 4.09
N VAL A 185 5.80 9.44 3.11
CA VAL A 185 5.56 9.74 1.68
C VAL A 185 4.07 9.95 1.37
N MET A 186 3.18 9.24 2.07
CA MET A 186 1.73 9.34 1.90
C MET A 186 1.13 10.57 2.61
N ILE A 187 1.38 10.73 3.92
CA ILE A 187 0.73 11.73 4.77
C ILE A 187 1.38 13.12 4.61
N ARG A 188 2.69 13.17 4.40
CA ARG A 188 3.47 14.39 4.12
C ARG A 188 3.31 15.50 5.16
N ASN A 189 3.05 15.14 6.41
CA ASN A 189 2.94 16.08 7.52
C ASN A 189 3.71 15.55 8.74
N GLN A 190 4.78 16.25 9.12
CA GLN A 190 5.70 15.81 10.18
C GLN A 190 5.01 15.65 11.54
N LEU A 191 4.16 16.60 11.92
CA LEU A 191 3.53 16.60 13.24
C LEU A 191 2.53 15.45 13.35
N LEU A 192 1.68 15.29 12.33
CA LEU A 192 0.71 14.20 12.29
C LEU A 192 1.41 12.84 12.31
N LEU A 193 2.52 12.68 11.60
CA LEU A 193 3.32 11.45 11.60
C LEU A 193 3.89 11.13 12.99
N TRP A 194 4.40 12.13 13.71
CA TRP A 194 4.87 11.94 15.08
C TRP A 194 3.76 11.54 16.05
N VAL A 195 2.59 12.19 15.95
CA VAL A 195 1.42 11.84 16.77
C VAL A 195 0.96 10.41 16.47
N LEU A 196 0.93 10.02 15.19
CA LEU A 196 0.63 8.65 14.81
C LEU A 196 1.68 7.68 15.34
N SER A 197 2.97 8.05 15.31
CA SER A 197 4.07 7.19 15.80
C SER A 197 3.88 6.85 17.26
N ILE A 198 3.69 7.86 18.11
CA ILE A 198 3.36 7.64 19.53
C ILE A 198 2.05 6.85 19.67
N GLY A 199 1.05 7.11 18.84
CA GLY A 199 -0.23 6.39 18.86
C GLY A 199 -0.13 4.90 18.54
N PHE A 200 0.75 4.49 17.63
CA PHE A 200 1.00 3.08 17.31
C PHE A 200 1.63 2.36 18.50
N GLU A 201 2.65 2.93 19.14
CA GLU A 201 3.26 2.36 20.35
C GLU A 201 2.27 2.24 21.51
N LEU A 202 1.40 3.25 21.69
CA LEU A 202 0.34 3.17 22.69
C LEU A 202 -0.66 2.04 22.38
N MET A 203 -0.92 1.76 21.11
CA MET A 203 -1.78 0.66 20.68
C MET A 203 -1.12 -0.67 21.02
N GLU A 204 0.17 -0.83 20.73
CA GLU A 204 0.94 -2.03 21.06
C GLU A 204 1.00 -2.27 22.57
N LEU A 205 1.30 -1.24 23.36
CA LEU A 205 1.25 -1.29 24.82
C LEU A 205 -0.13 -1.71 25.34
N THR A 206 -1.21 -1.22 24.71
CA THR A 206 -2.58 -1.58 25.08
C THR A 206 -2.89 -3.05 24.77
N PHE A 207 -2.45 -3.54 23.61
CA PHE A 207 -2.78 -4.88 23.10
C PHE A 207 -1.73 -5.97 23.40
N ARG A 208 -0.67 -5.68 24.17
CA ARG A 208 0.33 -6.68 24.62
C ARG A 208 -0.22 -7.91 25.33
N HIS A 209 -1.42 -7.80 25.90
CA HIS A 209 -2.10 -8.91 26.56
C HIS A 209 -2.79 -9.86 25.57
N MET A 210 -3.09 -9.40 24.35
CA MET A 210 -3.68 -10.22 23.28
C MET A 210 -2.60 -10.89 22.42
N LEU A 211 -1.46 -10.22 22.22
CA LEU A 211 -0.35 -10.67 21.39
C LEU A 211 0.97 -10.55 22.17
N PRO A 212 1.62 -11.67 22.55
CA PRO A 212 2.89 -11.65 23.30
C PRO A 212 4.02 -10.92 22.58
N ASN A 213 3.98 -10.85 21.25
CA ASN A 213 4.95 -10.10 20.43
C ASN A 213 4.94 -8.60 20.73
N PHE A 214 3.79 -8.00 21.10
CA PHE A 214 3.71 -6.57 21.48
C PHE A 214 4.16 -6.31 22.92
N ASN A 215 4.51 -7.35 23.68
CA ASN A 215 5.11 -7.15 24.99
C ASN A 215 6.60 -6.86 24.81
N GLU A 216 6.94 -5.60 24.68
CA GLU A 216 8.29 -5.08 24.45
C GLU A 216 8.83 -4.34 25.67
N CYS A 217 10.12 -4.02 25.64
CA CYS A 217 10.77 -3.24 26.70
C CYS A 217 10.52 -1.75 26.55
N TRP A 218 10.50 -1.02 27.67
CA TRP A 218 10.29 0.43 27.63
C TRP A 218 11.30 1.18 26.74
N TRP A 219 12.55 0.70 26.69
CA TRP A 219 13.61 1.31 25.88
C TRP A 219 13.48 0.93 24.40
N ASP A 220 12.84 -0.20 24.10
CA ASP A 220 12.56 -0.65 22.75
C ASP A 220 11.53 0.30 22.13
N SER A 221 10.31 0.30 22.68
CA SER A 221 9.21 1.10 22.18
C SER A 221 9.49 2.62 22.22
N ILE A 222 10.17 3.14 23.26
CA ILE A 222 10.45 4.59 23.36
C ILE A 222 11.71 4.98 22.58
N ILE A 223 12.84 4.31 22.82
CA ILE A 223 14.12 4.78 22.26
C ILE A 223 14.31 4.20 20.87
N LEU A 224 14.18 2.88 20.72
CA LEU A 224 14.43 2.23 19.44
C LEU A 224 13.33 2.56 18.44
N ASP A 225 12.07 2.35 18.78
CA ASP A 225 10.99 2.53 17.82
C ASP A 225 10.68 4.02 17.59
N ILE A 226 10.16 4.75 18.59
CA ILE A 226 9.78 6.16 18.40
C ILE A 226 10.98 7.03 17.97
N LEU A 227 12.06 7.03 18.75
CA LEU A 227 13.11 8.04 18.61
C LEU A 227 14.16 7.70 17.53
N ILE A 228 14.35 6.43 17.18
CA ILE A 228 15.35 6.00 16.20
C ILE A 228 14.67 5.55 14.91
N CYS A 229 13.96 4.42 14.92
CA CYS A 229 13.41 3.79 13.72
C CYS A 229 12.34 4.64 13.05
N ASN A 230 11.34 5.05 13.84
CA ASN A 230 10.19 5.83 13.37
C ASN A 230 10.64 7.23 12.96
N TRP A 231 11.46 7.89 13.80
CA TRP A 231 12.06 9.19 13.45
C TRP A 231 12.84 9.13 12.15
N PHE A 232 13.73 8.15 11.99
CA PHE A 232 14.56 8.01 10.80
C PHE A 232 13.71 7.74 9.56
N GLY A 233 12.73 6.83 9.66
CA GLY A 233 11.77 6.57 8.59
C GLY A 233 11.00 7.83 8.18
N ILE A 234 10.46 8.57 9.15
CA ILE A 234 9.75 9.83 8.89
C ILE A 234 10.69 10.84 8.22
N TRP A 235 11.89 11.05 8.77
CA TRP A 235 12.88 11.98 8.23
C TRP A 235 13.25 11.63 6.78
N ALA A 236 13.56 10.36 6.52
CA ALA A 236 13.92 9.87 5.19
C ALA A 236 12.74 10.01 4.20
N GLY A 237 11.52 9.71 4.64
CA GLY A 237 10.32 9.83 3.80
C GLY A 237 10.02 11.29 3.46
N MET A 238 10.11 12.20 4.43
CA MET A 238 9.94 13.63 4.20
C MET A 238 11.07 14.21 3.32
N HIS A 239 12.30 13.72 3.47
CA HIS A 239 13.40 14.07 2.57
C HIS A 239 13.14 13.59 1.14
N THR A 240 12.62 12.37 0.98
CA THR A 240 12.21 11.82 -0.31
C THR A 240 11.13 12.69 -0.97
N VAL A 241 10.12 13.11 -0.21
CA VAL A 241 9.06 14.01 -0.72
C VAL A 241 9.64 15.34 -1.18
N ARG A 242 10.59 15.93 -0.44
CA ARG A 242 11.27 17.17 -0.83
C ARG A 242 12.15 16.98 -2.07
N TYR A 243 12.85 15.86 -2.17
CA TYR A 243 13.72 15.55 -3.31
C TYR A 243 12.94 15.45 -4.64
N PHE A 244 11.70 14.95 -4.60
CA PHE A 244 10.82 14.84 -5.77
C PHE A 244 9.83 16.02 -5.94
N ASP A 245 10.06 17.14 -5.25
CA ASP A 245 9.17 18.32 -5.25
C ASP A 245 7.69 17.96 -4.98
N GLY A 246 7.49 17.02 -4.07
CA GLY A 246 6.17 16.58 -3.66
C GLY A 246 5.41 17.69 -2.94
N LYS A 247 4.21 18.01 -3.42
CA LYS A 247 3.33 18.98 -2.76
C LYS A 247 2.98 18.52 -1.35
N THR A 248 3.13 19.41 -0.38
CA THR A 248 2.61 19.25 0.99
C THR A 248 1.10 19.42 0.99
N TYR A 249 0.43 18.73 1.91
CA TYR A 249 -1.01 18.84 2.09
C TYR A 249 -1.32 19.77 3.25
N GLU A 250 -2.21 20.73 3.02
CA GLU A 250 -2.78 21.56 4.08
C GLU A 250 -3.92 20.77 4.73
N TRP A 251 -3.67 20.22 5.91
CA TRP A 251 -4.69 19.50 6.69
C TRP A 251 -5.62 20.49 7.40
N VAL A 252 -6.33 21.32 6.61
CA VAL A 252 -7.36 22.25 7.11
C VAL A 252 -8.70 21.54 7.25
N GLY A 253 -9.55 22.03 8.17
CA GLY A 253 -10.90 21.50 8.33
C GLY A 253 -11.73 21.62 7.05
N LEU A 254 -12.66 20.68 6.82
CA LEU A 254 -13.50 20.59 5.62
C LEU A 254 -14.15 21.92 5.21
N SER A 255 -14.51 22.76 6.19
CA SER A 255 -15.14 24.07 5.96
C SER A 255 -14.22 25.11 5.31
N ARG A 256 -12.91 24.87 5.31
CA ARG A 256 -11.88 25.75 4.72
C ARG A 256 -11.28 25.18 3.44
N GLN A 257 -11.71 24.00 3.00
CA GLN A 257 -11.25 23.41 1.75
C GLN A 257 -11.98 24.05 0.56
N PRO A 258 -11.28 24.45 -0.52
CA PRO A 258 -11.89 25.11 -1.67
C PRO A 258 -12.85 24.21 -2.46
N SER A 259 -12.71 22.87 -2.35
CA SER A 259 -13.72 21.90 -2.78
C SER A 259 -13.53 20.57 -2.04
N ILE A 260 -14.49 19.64 -2.13
CA ILE A 260 -14.36 18.27 -1.55
C ILE A 260 -13.13 17.52 -2.13
N MET A 261 -12.68 17.90 -3.32
CA MET A 261 -11.48 17.38 -3.99
C MET A 261 -10.33 18.41 -4.04
N GLY A 262 -10.51 19.57 -3.40
CA GLY A 262 -9.63 20.72 -3.48
C GLY A 262 -8.52 20.62 -2.46
N LYS A 263 -7.28 20.61 -2.95
CA LYS A 263 -6.06 20.59 -2.14
C LYS A 263 -5.92 21.84 -1.29
#